data_AF-A0A3M1DCW5-F1
#
_entry.id   AF-A0A3M1DCW5-F1
#
_cell.length_a   1.000
_cell.length_b   1.000
_cell.length_c   1.000
_cell.angle_alpha   90.00
_cell.angle_beta   90.00
_cell.angle_gamma   90.00
#
_symmetry.space_group_name_H-M   'P 1'
#
loop_
_entity.id
_entity.type
_entity.pdbx_description
1 polymer ?
#
loop_
_entity_poly.entity_id
_entity_poly.type
_entity_poly.pdbx_seq_one_letter_code
_entity_poly.pdbx_strand_id
1 'polypeptide(L)' 'MKNNNITVFHAATRRNGRTFLTAGGRVLGVTGIGENLNVALKRAYEGVQRIRFKGATYRSDIGRRPKPKPVAVNQDG' A
#
# COMPACT_ATOMS: atom_id res chain seq x y z
N MET A 1 -21.89 -12.09 -1.49
CA MET A 1 -21.23 -10.78 -1.67
C MET A 1 -19.78 -11.04 -2.07
N LYS A 2 -19.20 -10.29 -3.02
CA LYS A 2 -17.78 -10.49 -3.40
C LYS A 2 -16.90 -10.00 -2.26
N ASN A 3 -16.28 -10.90 -1.51
CA ASN A 3 -15.28 -10.56 -0.48
C ASN A 3 -13.95 -10.19 -1.15
N ASN A 4 -13.91 -9.04 -1.83
CA ASN A 4 -12.68 -8.55 -2.43
C ASN A 4 -11.92 -7.70 -1.40
N ASN A 5 -10.98 -8.31 -0.69
CA ASN A 5 -10.21 -7.65 0.38
C ASN A 5 -9.11 -6.71 -0.16
N ILE A 6 -9.08 -6.46 -1.47
CA ILE A 6 -8.15 -5.56 -2.15
C ILE A 6 -8.97 -4.66 -3.09
N THR A 7 -8.85 -3.36 -2.92
CA THR A 7 -9.48 -2.35 -3.78
C THR A 7 -8.42 -1.50 -4.44
N VAL A 8 -8.56 -1.26 -5.74
CA VAL A 8 -7.69 -0.37 -6.52
C VAL A 8 -8.47 0.87 -6.91
N PHE A 9 -7.96 2.03 -6.53
CA PHE A 9 -8.52 3.33 -6.84
C PHE A 9 -7.71 3.98 -7.95
N HIS A 10 -8.40 4.47 -8.97
CA HIS A 10 -7.83 5.26 -10.04
C HIS A 10 -7.64 6.70 -9.56
N ALA A 11 -6.39 7.17 -9.53
CA ALA A 11 -6.07 8.56 -9.26
C ALA A 11 -5.66 9.23 -10.58
N ALA A 12 -4.38 9.47 -10.84
CA ALA A 12 -3.90 10.05 -12.09
C ALA A 12 -3.81 9.00 -13.23
N THR A 13 -4.96 8.46 -13.64
CA THR A 13 -5.08 7.59 -14.83
C THR A 13 -6.05 8.15 -15.84
N ARG A 14 -5.76 7.93 -17.13
CA ARG A 14 -6.67 8.22 -18.24
C ARG A 14 -7.02 6.93 -18.97
N ARG A 15 -8.30 6.74 -19.29
CA ARG A 15 -8.75 5.61 -20.11
C ARG A 15 -8.44 5.89 -21.59
N ASN A 16 -7.84 4.93 -22.28
CA ASN A 16 -7.60 4.95 -23.72
C ASN A 16 -8.23 3.68 -24.34
N GLY A 17 -9.51 3.77 -24.69
CA GLY A 17 -10.29 2.62 -25.13
C GLY A 17 -10.38 1.53 -24.04
N ARG A 18 -9.70 0.40 -24.28
CA ARG A 18 -9.64 -0.76 -23.35
C ARG A 18 -8.43 -0.72 -22.41
N THR A 19 -7.52 0.23 -22.57
CA THR A 19 -6.31 0.35 -21.73
C THR A 19 -6.39 1.58 -20.83
N PHE A 20 -5.51 1.62 -19.84
CA PHE A 20 -5.30 2.77 -18.97
C PHE A 20 -3.88 3.30 -19.14
N LEU A 21 -3.76 4.62 -19.22
CA LEU A 21 -2.50 5.35 -19.27
C LEU A 21 -2.29 6.12 -17.97
N THR A 22 -1.03 6.33 -17.60
CA THR A 22 -0.68 7.27 -16.52
C THR A 22 -0.94 8.71 -16.98
N ALA A 23 -1.40 9.56 -16.07
CA ALA A 23 -1.78 10.95 -16.36
C ALA A 23 -1.27 11.94 -15.30
N GLY A 24 -0.25 11.56 -14.52
CA GLY A 24 0.33 12.38 -13.45
C GLY A 24 1.19 11.53 -12.50
N GLY A 25 1.57 12.13 -11.36
CA GLY A 25 2.48 11.48 -10.39
C GLY A 25 1.85 10.31 -9.63
N ARG A 26 0.82 10.56 -8.80
CA ARG A 26 0.14 9.52 -8.02
C ARG A 26 -0.92 8.83 -8.89
N VAL A 27 -0.56 7.69 -9.48
CA VAL A 27 -1.36 7.01 -10.50
C VAL A 27 -2.51 6.18 -9.90
N LEU A 28 -2.21 5.32 -8.92
CA LEU A 28 -3.17 4.38 -8.32
C LEU A 28 -3.06 4.38 -6.79
N GLY A 29 -4.18 4.13 -6.12
CA GLY A 29 -4.21 3.78 -4.70
C GLY A 29 -4.61 2.32 -4.53
N VAL A 30 -3.88 1.55 -3.73
CA VAL A 30 -4.23 0.14 -3.42
C VAL A 30 -4.51 0.01 -1.94
N THR A 31 -5.71 -0.46 -1.61
CA THR A 31 -6.17 -0.62 -0.23
C THR A 31 -6.45 -2.08 0.04
N GLY A 32 -5.76 -2.64 1.03
CA GLY A 32 -6.05 -3.96 1.58
C GLY A 32 -6.94 -3.82 2.82
N ILE A 33 -7.96 -4.66 2.93
CA ILE A 33 -8.83 -4.76 4.11
C ILE A 33 -8.47 -6.05 4.84
N GLY A 34 -8.37 -6.02 6.17
CA GLY A 34 -8.03 -7.18 6.98
C GLY A 34 -8.52 -7.01 8.41
N GLU A 35 -8.58 -8.11 9.16
CA GLU A 35 -8.99 -8.13 10.57
C GLU A 35 -8.00 -7.40 11.51
N ASN A 36 -6.78 -7.19 11.04
CA ASN A 36 -5.76 -6.43 11.72
C ASN A 36 -4.83 -5.74 10.70
N LEU A 37 -3.97 -4.84 11.21
CA LEU A 37 -3.05 -4.06 10.38
C LEU A 37 -2.11 -4.93 9.53
N ASN A 38 -1.57 -6.02 10.09
CA ASN A 38 -0.64 -6.88 9.36
C ASN A 38 -1.31 -7.57 8.16
N VAL A 39 -2.54 -8.06 8.34
CA VAL A 39 -3.33 -8.68 7.27
C VAL A 39 -3.71 -7.65 6.20
N ALA A 40 -4.13 -6.44 6.62
CA ALA A 40 -4.45 -5.35 5.70
C ALA A 40 -3.24 -4.92 4.86
N LEU A 41 -2.07 -4.76 5.49
CA LEU A 41 -0.82 -4.42 4.82
C LEU A 41 -0.38 -5.50 3.83
N LYS A 42 -0.40 -6.78 4.26
CA LYS A 42 -0.07 -7.91 3.38
C LYS A 42 -0.92 -7.90 2.11
N ARG A 43 -2.24 -7.73 2.26
CA ARG A 43 -3.19 -7.68 1.13
C ARG A 43 -2.97 -6.46 0.24
N ALA A 44 -2.70 -5.28 0.82
CA ALA A 44 -2.38 -4.09 0.04
C ALA A 44 -1.12 -4.32 -0.82
N TYR A 45 -0.06 -4.89 -0.24
CA TYR A 45 1.18 -5.19 -0.95
C TYR A 45 1.03 -6.28 -2.01
N GLU A 46 0.24 -7.33 -1.75
CA GLU A 46 -0.13 -8.33 -2.77
C GLU A 46 -0.85 -7.68 -3.97
N GLY A 47 -1.75 -6.72 -3.70
CA GLY A 47 -2.42 -5.95 -4.74
C GLY A 47 -1.44 -5.11 -5.57
N VAL A 48 -0.51 -4.41 -4.92
CA VAL A 48 0.51 -3.60 -5.61
C VAL A 48 1.43 -4.45 -6.48
N GLN A 49 1.86 -5.63 -6.01
CA GLN A 49 2.76 -6.53 -6.75
C GLN A 49 2.19 -7.05 -8.08
N ARG A 50 0.86 -7.06 -8.21
CA ARG A 50 0.15 -7.45 -9.43
C ARG A 50 0.09 -6.34 -10.49
N ILE A 51 0.42 -5.11 -10.13
CA ILE A 51 0.36 -3.94 -11.01
C ILE A 51 1.76 -3.61 -11.51
N ARG A 52 1.96 -3.56 -12.83
CA ARG A 52 3.26 -3.28 -13.44
C ARG A 52 3.10 -2.35 -14.64
N PHE A 53 3.90 -1.30 -14.68
CA PHE A 53 4.06 -0.41 -15.82
C PHE A 53 5.42 0.29 -15.74
N LYS A 54 5.90 0.83 -16.86
CA LYS A 54 7.20 1.51 -16.93
C LYS A 54 7.23 2.70 -15.96
N GLY A 55 8.24 2.73 -15.09
CA GLY A 55 8.43 3.81 -14.11
C GLY A 55 7.53 3.71 -12.87
N ALA A 56 6.79 2.62 -12.67
CA ALA A 56 6.03 2.41 -11.44
C ALA A 56 6.95 2.36 -10.21
N THR A 57 6.66 3.19 -9.21
CA THR A 57 7.34 3.18 -7.91
C THR A 57 6.30 3.16 -6.79
N TYR A 58 6.65 2.53 -5.67
CA TYR A 58 5.82 2.50 -4.47
C TYR A 58 6.69 2.31 -3.23
N ARG A 59 6.15 2.69 -2.06
CA ARG A 59 6.81 2.53 -0.77
C ARG A 59 6.53 1.16 -0.16
N SER A 60 7.55 0.45 0.30
CA SER A 60 7.47 -0.88 0.92
C SER A 60 7.36 -0.86 2.45
N ASP A 61 7.34 0.33 3.05
CA ASP A 61 7.40 0.58 4.49
C ASP A 61 6.11 1.21 5.07
N ILE A 62 5.04 1.31 4.29
CA ILE A 62 3.76 1.87 4.74
C ILE A 62 3.19 1.00 5.86
N GLY A 63 2.77 1.66 6.95
CA GLY A 63 2.20 1.02 8.13
C GLY A 63 3.17 0.22 8.99
N ARG A 64 4.47 0.21 8.67
CA ARG A 64 5.50 -0.35 9.55
C ARG A 64 5.89 0.70 10.58
N ARG A 65 5.68 0.40 11.87
CA ARG A 65 6.24 1.24 12.95
C ARG A 65 7.69 0.84 13.21
N PRO A 66 8.58 1.80 13.50
CA PRO A 66 9.89 1.47 14.06
C PRO A 66 9.69 0.70 15.37
N LYS A 67 10.53 -0.31 15.63
CA LYS A 67 10.56 -0.97 16.94
C LYS A 67 10.86 0.10 17.99
N PRO A 68 10.15 0.13 19.14
CA PRO A 68 10.50 1.05 20.21
C PRO A 68 11.95 0.80 20.61
N LYS A 69 12.73 1.88 20.73
CA LYS A 69 14.09 1.78 21.29
C LYS A 69 13.97 1.30 22.74
N PRO A 70 14.86 0.42 23.23
CA PRO A 70 14.90 0.10 24.65
C PRO A 70 15.03 1.42 25.42
N VAL A 71 14.09 1.70 26.31
CA VAL A 71 14.20 2.82 27.23
C VAL A 71 15.25 2.40 28.25
N ALA A 72 16.36 3.12 28.32
CA ALA A 72 17.32 2.92 29.38
C ALA A 72 16.60 3.22 30.71
N VAL A 73 16.43 2.20 31.54
CA VAL A 73 15.95 2.38 32.91
C VAL A 73 17.13 2.92 33.68
N ASN A 74 17.14 4.23 33.97
CA ASN A 74 18.11 4.79 34.90
C ASN A 74 17.75 4.29 36.29
N GLN A 75 18.62 3.47 36.87
CA GLN A 75 18.56 3.10 38.27
C GLN A 75 19.16 4.24 39.09
N ASP A 76 18.41 5.32 39.24
CA ASP A 76 18.73 6.36 40.21
C ASP A 76 18.06 5.95 41.53
N GLY A 77 18.87 5.41 42.44
CA GLY A 77 18.50 5.07 43.82
C GLY A 77 18.63 6.25 44.76
#